data_AF-A0A1B6L5Y0-F1
#
_entry.id   AF-A0A1B6L5Y0-F1
#
_cell.length_a   1.000
_cell.length_b   1.000
_cell.length_c   1.000
_cell.angle_alpha   90.00
_cell.angle_beta   90.00
_cell.angle_gamma   90.00
#
_symmetry.space_group_name_H-M   'P 1'
#
loop_
_entity.id
_entity.type
_entity.pdbx_description
1 polymer ?
#
loop_
_entity_poly.entity_id
_entity_poly.type
_entity_poly.pdbx_seq_one_letter_code
_entity_poly.pdbx_strand_id
1 'polypeptide(L)'
;SLLVGGNQNFFIDTSVLFIMAHLCLAVFLVLSSTSVFINADDGENININGVVDGLLDKAKQYLKETNSGSLNISDMERTFKKRFLKGGVKATQGVFSDLTTLKRTGDATLKLANDSTSIKMFLGLSKMQINFDHCRVWIGKLSVSDKLTVYVNKNSFEVKITFIIDGDNCTTSLDDLKMNEFGAIEVELNKFSKVKIVADKFVDWLVNHFDDKIRRALETQLKSALEKVLKKQDLCSFLK
;
A
#
# COMPACT_ATOMS: atom_id res chain seq x y z
N SER A 1 8.43 -80.69 64.16
CA SER A 1 9.22 -81.45 63.18
C SER A 1 9.47 -80.52 61.99
N LEU A 2 10.64 -79.90 61.81
CA LEU A 2 11.82 -80.42 61.06
C LEU A 2 11.38 -80.94 59.67
N LEU A 3 11.88 -80.53 58.48
CA LEU A 3 13.04 -79.74 58.02
C LEU A 3 12.83 -79.40 56.51
N VAL A 4 13.48 -78.31 56.05
CA VAL A 4 14.29 -78.13 54.79
C VAL A 4 13.65 -78.50 53.44
N GLY A 5 13.77 -77.74 52.35
CA GLY A 5 14.54 -76.55 51.98
C GLY A 5 14.36 -76.32 50.46
N GLY A 6 15.05 -75.33 49.88
CA GLY A 6 15.20 -75.23 48.43
C GLY A 6 15.33 -73.81 47.91
N ASN A 7 16.56 -73.33 47.92
CA ASN A 7 17.04 -72.09 47.32
C ASN A 7 17.03 -72.21 45.77
N GLN A 8 16.46 -71.25 45.04
CA GLN A 8 16.86 -70.97 43.65
C GLN A 8 16.91 -69.46 43.38
N ASN A 9 18.15 -69.00 43.21
CA ASN A 9 18.53 -67.69 42.72
C ASN A 9 18.03 -67.49 41.29
N PHE A 10 17.24 -66.45 41.04
CA PHE A 10 17.00 -65.94 39.69
C PHE A 10 18.07 -64.87 39.40
N PHE A 11 19.13 -65.30 38.70
CA PHE A 11 20.13 -64.42 38.13
C PHE A 11 19.45 -63.56 37.05
N ILE A 12 19.16 -62.29 37.36
CA ILE A 12 18.81 -61.33 36.33
C ILE A 12 20.11 -60.91 35.67
N ASP A 13 20.28 -61.36 34.43
CA ASP A 13 21.44 -61.10 33.60
C ASP A 13 21.58 -59.58 33.37
N THR A 14 22.65 -59.00 33.92
CA THR A 14 22.96 -57.57 33.82
C THR A 14 23.16 -57.09 32.38
N SER A 15 23.34 -58.02 31.44
CA SER A 15 23.39 -57.71 30.00
C SER A 15 22.02 -57.32 29.43
N VAL A 16 20.91 -57.85 29.96
CA VAL A 16 19.54 -57.51 29.50
C VAL A 16 19.13 -56.12 29.99
N LEU A 17 19.55 -55.73 31.19
CA LEU A 17 19.27 -54.39 31.73
C LEU A 17 20.00 -53.28 30.95
N PHE A 18 21.21 -53.56 30.45
CA PHE A 18 21.98 -52.63 29.62
C PHE A 18 21.39 -52.47 28.21
N ILE A 19 20.89 -53.55 27.62
CA ILE A 19 20.27 -53.51 26.27
C ILE A 19 18.96 -52.72 26.30
N MET A 20 18.15 -52.86 27.35
CA MET A 20 16.88 -52.12 27.48
C MET A 20 17.10 -50.62 27.75
N ALA A 21 18.13 -50.25 28.52
CA ALA A 21 18.50 -48.85 28.74
C ALA A 21 19.03 -48.16 27.46
N HIS A 22 19.76 -48.88 26.60
CA HIS A 22 20.21 -48.36 25.31
C HIS A 22 19.10 -48.31 24.25
N LEU A 23 18.15 -49.26 24.25
CA LEU A 23 16.98 -49.17 23.37
C LEU A 23 16.08 -47.98 23.73
N CYS A 24 15.87 -47.70 25.02
CA CYS A 24 15.08 -46.53 25.45
C CYS A 24 15.75 -45.19 25.10
N LEU A 25 17.08 -45.08 25.21
CA LEU A 25 17.81 -43.86 24.87
C LEU A 25 17.83 -43.61 23.35
N ALA A 26 17.94 -44.67 22.55
CA ALA A 26 17.86 -44.57 21.09
C ALA A 26 16.45 -44.16 20.60
N VAL A 27 15.39 -44.70 21.22
CA VAL A 27 14.01 -44.32 20.88
C VAL A 27 13.70 -42.89 21.30
N PHE A 28 14.22 -42.41 22.43
CA PHE A 28 14.04 -41.00 22.85
C PHE A 28 14.80 -40.02 21.94
N LEU A 29 16.00 -40.38 21.46
CA LEU A 29 16.75 -39.53 20.53
C LEU A 29 16.09 -39.47 19.15
N VAL A 30 15.60 -40.60 18.62
CA VAL A 30 14.89 -40.65 17.32
C VAL A 30 13.56 -39.89 17.36
N LEU A 31 12.85 -39.88 18.50
CA LEU A 31 11.61 -39.11 18.66
C LEU A 31 11.82 -37.61 18.97
N SER A 32 13.03 -37.21 19.37
CA SER A 32 13.36 -35.79 19.63
C SER A 32 13.89 -35.03 18.40
N SER A 33 14.22 -35.73 17.31
CA SER A 33 14.84 -35.15 16.11
C SER A 33 13.92 -35.03 14.89
N THR A 34 12.60 -35.26 15.02
CA THR A 34 11.65 -34.98 13.93
C THR A 34 10.52 -34.07 14.38
N SER A 35 10.87 -32.97 15.04
CA SER A 35 10.11 -31.73 14.87
C SER A 35 10.66 -31.03 13.63
N VAL A 36 10.47 -31.64 12.46
CA VAL A 36 10.46 -30.84 11.23
C VAL A 36 9.21 -29.98 11.36
N PHE A 37 9.38 -28.80 11.95
CA PHE A 37 8.48 -27.70 11.66
C PHE A 37 8.59 -27.51 10.15
N ILE A 38 7.67 -28.11 9.41
CA ILE A 38 7.35 -27.63 8.08
C ILE A 38 6.77 -26.25 8.34
N ASN A 39 7.66 -25.24 8.38
CA ASN A 39 7.26 -23.90 8.00
C ASN A 39 6.86 -24.04 6.53
N ALA A 40 5.60 -24.36 6.29
CA ALA A 40 4.98 -24.12 5.00
C ALA A 40 4.81 -22.60 4.91
N ASP A 41 5.91 -21.90 4.66
CA ASP A 41 5.94 -20.53 4.18
C ASP A 41 7.08 -20.37 3.19
N ASP A 42 7.17 -21.31 2.24
CA ASP A 42 7.68 -20.97 0.91
C ASP A 42 6.43 -20.78 0.04
N GLY A 43 5.69 -19.70 0.31
CA GLY A 43 4.84 -19.12 -0.71
C GLY A 43 5.76 -18.78 -1.87
N GLU A 44 5.70 -19.59 -2.93
CA GLU A 44 6.38 -19.29 -4.19
C GLU A 44 6.10 -17.83 -4.51
N ASN A 45 7.14 -16.98 -4.47
CA ASN A 45 7.01 -15.58 -4.81
C ASN A 45 6.81 -15.50 -6.33
N ILE A 46 5.57 -15.76 -6.76
CA ILE A 46 5.16 -15.59 -8.14
C ILE A 46 5.32 -14.10 -8.43
N ASN A 47 6.31 -13.77 -9.23
CA ASN A 47 6.61 -12.39 -9.61
C ASN A 47 5.52 -11.88 -10.57
N ILE A 48 4.46 -11.33 -10.00
CA ILE A 48 3.33 -10.75 -10.73
C ILE A 48 3.57 -9.31 -11.19
N ASN A 49 4.77 -8.76 -10.96
CA ASN A 49 5.08 -7.37 -11.28
C ASN A 49 4.85 -7.06 -12.76
N GLY A 50 5.22 -7.97 -13.67
CA GLY A 50 5.01 -7.75 -15.11
C GLY A 50 3.52 -7.63 -15.48
N VAL A 51 2.65 -8.42 -14.83
CA VAL A 51 1.20 -8.35 -15.03
C VAL A 51 0.66 -7.00 -14.53
N VAL A 52 1.11 -6.58 -13.34
CA VAL A 52 0.75 -5.28 -12.77
C VAL A 52 1.24 -4.13 -13.65
N ASP A 53 2.48 -4.16 -14.10
CA ASP A 53 3.06 -3.11 -14.92
C ASP A 53 2.30 -2.99 -16.26
N GLY A 54 1.90 -4.12 -16.87
CA GLY A 54 1.03 -4.14 -18.05
C GLY A 54 -0.38 -3.59 -17.80
N LEU A 55 -0.97 -3.83 -16.62
CA LEU A 55 -2.23 -3.22 -16.20
C LEU A 55 -2.09 -1.70 -16.04
N LEU A 56 -1.00 -1.25 -15.42
CA LEU A 56 -0.72 0.18 -15.22
C LEU A 56 -0.48 0.90 -16.55
N ASP A 57 0.19 0.27 -17.51
CA ASP A 57 0.38 0.84 -18.85
C ASP A 57 -0.94 1.08 -19.57
N LYS A 58 -1.86 0.11 -19.50
CA LYS A 58 -3.22 0.25 -20.04
C LYS A 58 -4.03 1.32 -19.31
N ALA A 59 -3.90 1.43 -17.98
CA ALA A 59 -4.55 2.48 -17.21
C ALA A 59 -4.04 3.88 -17.57
N LYS A 60 -2.71 4.04 -17.73
CA LYS A 60 -2.10 5.28 -18.22
C LYS A 60 -2.58 5.64 -19.63
N GLN A 61 -2.65 4.65 -20.52
CA GLN A 61 -3.17 4.84 -21.88
C GLN A 61 -4.62 5.32 -21.85
N TYR A 62 -5.49 4.67 -21.07
CA TYR A 62 -6.88 5.09 -20.91
C TYR A 62 -6.99 6.55 -20.43
N LEU A 63 -6.23 6.92 -19.38
CA LEU A 63 -6.21 8.28 -18.84
C LEU A 63 -5.79 9.33 -19.88
N LYS A 64 -4.84 8.99 -20.76
CA LYS A 64 -4.39 9.86 -21.87
C LYS A 64 -5.48 10.00 -22.92
N GLU A 65 -6.03 8.88 -23.39
CA GLU A 65 -7.04 8.84 -24.45
C GLU A 65 -8.33 9.56 -24.07
N THR A 66 -8.73 9.50 -22.80
CA THR A 66 -9.94 10.18 -22.31
C THR A 66 -9.68 11.57 -21.74
N ASN A 67 -8.46 12.09 -21.86
CA ASN A 67 -8.01 13.35 -21.26
C ASN A 67 -8.38 13.47 -19.76
N SER A 68 -8.34 12.34 -19.05
CA SER A 68 -8.74 12.21 -17.64
C SER A 68 -7.54 12.14 -16.69
N GLY A 69 -6.34 12.44 -17.20
CA GLY A 69 -5.11 12.52 -16.40
C GLY A 69 -5.03 13.73 -15.47
N SER A 70 -5.88 14.74 -15.72
CA SER A 70 -5.96 15.97 -14.93
C SER A 70 -7.32 16.11 -14.25
N LEU A 71 -7.35 16.78 -13.10
CA LEU A 71 -8.55 16.96 -12.28
C LEU A 71 -8.66 18.42 -11.83
N ASN A 72 -9.87 18.98 -11.90
CA ASN A 72 -10.15 20.27 -11.29
C ASN A 72 -10.17 20.13 -9.77
N ILE A 73 -9.41 20.98 -9.08
CA ILE A 73 -9.36 21.06 -7.63
C ILE A 73 -10.21 22.24 -7.19
N SER A 74 -11.12 21.98 -6.25
CA SER A 74 -11.98 23.02 -5.68
C SER A 74 -11.16 24.13 -5.05
N ASP A 75 -11.71 25.34 -5.09
CA ASP A 75 -11.13 26.50 -4.44
C ASP A 75 -10.86 26.23 -2.96
N MET A 76 -9.70 26.70 -2.52
CA MET A 76 -9.23 26.56 -1.15
C MET A 76 -9.08 27.92 -0.51
N GLU A 77 -9.63 28.09 0.68
CA GLU A 77 -9.51 29.32 1.44
C GLU A 77 -9.27 29.02 2.90
N ARG A 78 -8.26 29.69 3.47
CA ARG A 78 -8.01 29.69 4.90
C ARG A 78 -7.68 31.06 5.41
N THR A 79 -8.21 31.32 6.59
CA THR A 79 -7.96 32.54 7.33
C THR A 79 -7.37 32.18 8.69
N PHE A 80 -6.46 33.00 9.18
CA PHE A 80 -5.89 32.88 10.51
C PHE A 80 -5.99 34.21 11.25
N LYS A 81 -6.14 34.13 12.57
CA LYS A 81 -6.17 35.29 13.46
C LYS A 81 -5.23 35.05 14.63
N LYS A 82 -4.22 35.91 14.82
CA LYS A 82 -3.32 35.88 15.99
C LYS A 82 -3.31 37.27 16.64
N ARG A 83 -3.83 37.36 17.86
CA ARG A 83 -4.07 38.63 18.58
C ARG A 83 -4.82 39.64 17.69
N PHE A 84 -4.12 40.67 17.20
CA PHE A 84 -4.67 41.74 16.36
C PHE A 84 -4.42 41.55 14.85
N LEU A 85 -3.65 40.53 14.47
CA LEU A 85 -3.27 40.29 13.08
C LEU A 85 -4.19 39.22 12.47
N LYS A 86 -4.96 39.62 11.45
CA LYS A 86 -5.73 38.71 10.58
C LYS A 86 -4.95 38.46 9.30
N GLY A 87 -5.00 37.26 8.77
CA GLY A 87 -4.42 36.95 7.48
C GLY A 87 -5.07 35.72 6.88
N GLY A 88 -4.57 35.31 5.73
CA GLY A 88 -5.08 34.13 5.05
C GLY A 88 -4.45 33.89 3.70
N VAL A 89 -4.93 32.83 3.09
CA VAL A 89 -4.57 32.34 1.76
C VAL A 89 -5.84 31.86 1.07
N LYS A 90 -6.01 32.25 -0.19
CA LYS A 90 -7.12 31.84 -1.05
C LYS A 90 -6.56 31.43 -2.39
N ALA A 91 -6.67 30.15 -2.73
CA ALA A 91 -6.22 29.58 -3.98
C ALA A 91 -7.44 29.11 -4.78
N THR A 92 -7.57 29.53 -6.04
CA THR A 92 -8.72 29.26 -6.90
C THR A 92 -8.27 28.77 -8.26
N GLN A 93 -9.19 28.11 -8.99
CA GLN A 93 -8.90 27.52 -10.31
C GLN A 93 -7.74 26.52 -10.20
N GLY A 94 -7.86 25.60 -9.25
CA GLY A 94 -6.89 24.54 -9.04
C GLY A 94 -7.01 23.47 -10.12
N VAL A 95 -5.87 23.00 -10.63
CA VAL A 95 -5.77 21.87 -11.54
C VAL A 95 -4.68 20.93 -11.04
N PHE A 96 -5.07 19.70 -10.77
CA PHE A 96 -4.16 18.60 -10.53
C PHE A 96 -3.70 17.99 -11.85
N SER A 97 -2.40 17.70 -11.95
CA SER A 97 -1.80 16.89 -13.01
C SER A 97 -0.57 16.13 -12.45
N ASP A 98 -0.14 14.98 -12.94
CA ASP A 98 -0.71 14.17 -14.03
C ASP A 98 -0.83 12.71 -13.56
N LEU A 99 -2.07 12.19 -13.48
CA LEU A 99 -2.33 10.78 -13.14
C LEU A 99 -1.69 9.81 -14.14
N THR A 100 -1.33 10.25 -15.35
CA THR A 100 -0.64 9.40 -16.34
C THR A 100 0.81 9.07 -15.95
N THR A 101 1.31 9.66 -14.86
CA THR A 101 2.64 9.38 -14.29
C THR A 101 2.62 8.27 -13.24
N LEU A 102 1.51 7.52 -13.19
CA LEU A 102 1.30 6.36 -12.33
C LEU A 102 2.38 5.30 -12.54
N LYS A 103 2.94 4.83 -11.43
CA LYS A 103 3.93 3.76 -11.38
C LYS A 103 3.75 2.96 -10.11
N ARG A 104 4.28 1.74 -10.13
CA ARG A 104 4.42 0.92 -8.94
C ARG A 104 5.55 1.47 -8.05
N THR A 105 5.39 1.39 -6.74
CA THR A 105 6.38 1.89 -5.73
C THR A 105 7.06 0.78 -4.94
N GLY A 106 6.71 -0.48 -5.19
CA GLY A 106 7.31 -1.67 -4.58
C GLY A 106 6.75 -2.95 -5.23
N ASP A 107 7.17 -4.12 -4.79
CA ASP A 107 6.68 -5.37 -5.39
C ASP A 107 5.19 -5.60 -5.11
N ALA A 108 4.51 -6.14 -6.12
CA ALA A 108 3.13 -6.57 -5.97
C ALA A 108 3.11 -7.95 -5.32
N THR A 109 2.20 -8.14 -4.37
CA THR A 109 2.05 -9.39 -3.63
C THR A 109 0.82 -10.13 -4.10
N LEU A 110 0.99 -11.39 -4.49
CA LEU A 110 -0.11 -12.31 -4.76
C LEU A 110 -0.46 -13.06 -3.48
N LYS A 111 -1.75 -13.19 -3.17
CA LYS A 111 -2.26 -14.03 -2.09
C LYS A 111 -3.28 -15.00 -2.64
N LEU A 112 -2.98 -16.28 -2.49
CA LEU A 112 -3.85 -17.39 -2.86
C LEU A 112 -4.71 -17.76 -1.65
N ALA A 113 -6.02 -17.86 -1.86
CA ALA A 113 -6.97 -18.47 -0.94
C ALA A 113 -7.82 -19.48 -1.73
N ASN A 114 -8.48 -20.40 -1.03
CA ASN A 114 -9.14 -21.56 -1.63
C ASN A 114 -10.07 -21.19 -2.80
N ASP A 115 -10.84 -20.11 -2.68
CA ASP A 115 -11.83 -19.69 -3.69
C ASP A 115 -11.54 -18.31 -4.30
N SER A 116 -10.41 -17.68 -3.93
CA SER A 116 -10.07 -16.36 -4.44
C SER A 116 -8.57 -16.11 -4.45
N THR A 117 -8.12 -15.38 -5.45
CA THR A 117 -6.74 -14.88 -5.53
C THR A 117 -6.79 -13.37 -5.43
N SER A 118 -5.90 -12.76 -4.65
CA SER A 118 -5.84 -11.29 -4.55
C SER A 118 -4.44 -10.76 -4.81
N ILE A 119 -4.40 -9.63 -5.49
CA ILE A 119 -3.19 -8.85 -5.74
C ILE A 119 -3.26 -7.61 -4.85
N LYS A 120 -2.24 -7.44 -4.00
CA LYS A 120 -1.99 -6.20 -3.28
C LYS A 120 -0.79 -5.51 -3.89
N MET A 121 -0.90 -4.23 -4.20
CA MET A 121 0.19 -3.43 -4.75
C MET A 121 0.18 -2.01 -4.20
N PHE A 122 1.35 -1.38 -4.23
CA PHE A 122 1.50 0.04 -3.92
C PHE A 122 1.88 0.79 -5.19
N LEU A 123 1.12 1.85 -5.45
CA LEU A 123 1.30 2.74 -6.57
C LEU A 123 1.72 4.12 -6.07
N GLY A 124 2.23 4.93 -6.98
CA GLY A 124 2.54 6.33 -6.76
C GLY A 124 2.61 7.06 -8.10
N LEU A 125 2.70 8.37 -8.04
CA LEU A 125 2.84 9.25 -9.18
C LEU A 125 4.27 9.80 -9.18
N SER A 126 4.98 9.64 -10.29
CA SER A 126 6.32 10.23 -10.40
C SER A 126 6.28 11.76 -10.44
N LYS A 127 5.15 12.35 -10.86
CA LYS A 127 4.92 13.79 -10.80
C LYS A 127 3.51 14.03 -10.28
N MET A 128 3.43 14.45 -9.03
CA MET A 128 2.19 14.88 -8.41
C MET A 128 2.27 16.39 -8.17
N GLN A 129 1.54 17.15 -8.98
CA GLN A 129 1.52 18.61 -8.91
C GLN A 129 0.10 19.15 -8.91
N ILE A 130 -0.11 20.24 -8.19
CA ILE A 130 -1.36 21.00 -8.20
C ILE A 130 -1.01 22.45 -8.51
N ASN A 131 -1.61 22.98 -9.58
CA ASN A 131 -1.43 24.36 -10.00
C ASN A 131 -2.68 25.15 -9.71
N PHE A 132 -2.56 26.30 -9.06
CA PHE A 132 -3.61 27.29 -8.89
C PHE A 132 -3.24 28.53 -9.68
N ASP A 133 -4.07 28.90 -10.65
CA ASP A 133 -3.83 30.08 -11.47
C ASP A 133 -3.98 31.39 -10.68
N HIS A 134 -4.73 31.37 -9.59
CA HIS A 134 -4.90 32.51 -8.71
C HIS A 134 -4.76 32.11 -7.24
N CYS A 135 -3.71 32.62 -6.60
CA CYS A 135 -3.48 32.48 -5.17
C CYS A 135 -3.28 33.87 -4.55
N ARG A 136 -4.19 34.26 -3.66
CA ARG A 136 -4.08 35.48 -2.87
C ARG A 136 -3.61 35.15 -1.47
N VAL A 137 -2.52 35.79 -1.05
CA VAL A 137 -2.02 35.76 0.33
C VAL A 137 -2.20 37.13 0.96
N TRP A 138 -2.70 37.21 2.19
CA TRP A 138 -2.86 38.48 2.89
C TRP A 138 -2.54 38.42 4.39
N ILE A 139 -2.04 39.54 4.91
CA ILE A 139 -1.79 39.80 6.34
C ILE A 139 -2.15 41.26 6.62
N GLY A 140 -3.13 41.49 7.49
CA GLY A 140 -3.63 42.82 7.81
C GLY A 140 -4.15 43.53 6.56
N LYS A 141 -3.55 44.68 6.22
CA LYS A 141 -3.85 45.44 4.99
C LYS A 141 -2.97 45.04 3.79
N LEU A 142 -1.93 44.23 4.02
CA LEU A 142 -1.04 43.78 2.95
C LEU A 142 -1.66 42.57 2.27
N SER A 143 -1.74 42.60 0.95
CA SER A 143 -2.13 41.42 0.16
C SER A 143 -1.35 41.36 -1.14
N VAL A 144 -1.11 40.15 -1.61
CA VAL A 144 -0.46 39.86 -2.88
C VAL A 144 -1.22 38.72 -3.54
N SER A 145 -1.25 38.75 -4.87
CA SER A 145 -1.82 37.69 -5.69
C SER A 145 -0.79 37.18 -6.68
N ASP A 146 -0.68 35.87 -6.80
CA ASP A 146 0.22 35.21 -7.74
C ASP A 146 -0.27 33.79 -8.10
N LYS A 147 0.44 33.11 -8.99
CA LYS A 147 0.25 31.66 -9.20
C LYS A 147 0.87 30.87 -8.05
N LEU A 148 0.25 29.75 -7.73
CA LEU A 148 0.72 28.80 -6.72
C LEU A 148 0.87 27.44 -7.37
N THR A 149 2.06 26.86 -7.25
CA THR A 149 2.29 25.46 -7.61
C THR A 149 2.66 24.67 -6.35
N VAL A 150 2.00 23.54 -6.17
CA VAL A 150 2.25 22.61 -5.08
C VAL A 150 2.81 21.33 -5.69
N TYR A 151 3.97 20.91 -5.23
CA TYR A 151 4.58 19.63 -5.56
C TYR A 151 4.45 18.67 -4.39
N VAL A 152 4.17 17.39 -4.68
CA VAL A 152 4.02 16.35 -3.66
C VAL A 152 5.00 15.23 -3.98
N ASN A 153 6.15 15.28 -3.32
CA ASN A 153 7.27 14.41 -3.66
C ASN A 153 7.15 13.01 -3.05
N LYS A 154 6.30 12.85 -2.03
CA LYS A 154 6.07 11.58 -1.34
C LYS A 154 4.59 11.26 -1.39
N ASN A 155 4.22 10.29 -2.23
CA ASN A 155 2.83 9.89 -2.42
C ASN A 155 2.71 8.38 -2.65
N SER A 156 1.65 7.76 -2.13
CA SER A 156 1.37 6.34 -2.38
C SER A 156 -0.12 6.01 -2.29
N PHE A 157 -0.56 5.15 -3.20
CA PHE A 157 -1.87 4.53 -3.22
C PHE A 157 -1.73 3.03 -2.99
N GLU A 158 -2.43 2.49 -2.00
CA GLU A 158 -2.60 1.05 -1.85
C GLU A 158 -3.77 0.60 -2.71
N VAL A 159 -3.55 -0.45 -3.48
CA VAL A 159 -4.53 -1.04 -4.39
C VAL A 159 -4.67 -2.52 -4.08
N LYS A 160 -5.91 -2.99 -3.96
CA LYS A 160 -6.24 -4.40 -3.81
C LYS A 160 -7.21 -4.83 -4.90
N ILE A 161 -6.83 -5.85 -5.65
CA ILE A 161 -7.64 -6.46 -6.71
C ILE A 161 -7.88 -7.91 -6.33
N THR A 162 -9.12 -8.38 -6.46
CA THR A 162 -9.49 -9.77 -6.20
C THR A 162 -10.05 -10.43 -7.45
N PHE A 163 -9.61 -11.68 -7.65
CA PHE A 163 -10.00 -12.60 -8.70
C PHE A 163 -10.74 -13.76 -8.04
N ILE A 164 -11.93 -14.07 -8.55
CA ILE A 164 -12.72 -15.23 -8.14
C ILE A 164 -12.82 -16.14 -9.35
N ILE A 165 -12.35 -17.38 -9.21
CA ILE A 165 -12.37 -18.40 -10.26
C ILE A 165 -13.43 -19.44 -9.88
N ASP A 166 -14.45 -19.59 -10.72
CA ASP A 166 -15.54 -20.55 -10.55
C ASP A 166 -15.72 -21.34 -11.86
N GLY A 167 -15.04 -22.48 -11.95
CA GLY A 167 -14.93 -23.27 -13.18
C GLY A 167 -14.27 -22.47 -14.31
N ASP A 168 -15.01 -22.25 -15.40
CA ASP A 168 -14.56 -21.43 -16.53
C ASP A 168 -14.79 -19.93 -16.33
N ASN A 169 -15.59 -19.55 -15.33
CA ASN A 169 -15.87 -18.15 -15.04
C ASN A 169 -14.74 -17.56 -14.19
N CYS A 170 -14.28 -16.37 -14.55
CA CYS A 170 -13.39 -15.61 -13.70
C CYS A 170 -13.85 -14.16 -13.61
N THR A 171 -14.06 -13.71 -12.37
CA THR A 171 -14.51 -12.35 -12.08
C THR A 171 -13.38 -11.59 -11.43
N THR A 172 -13.04 -10.43 -12.00
CA THR A 172 -12.05 -9.50 -11.45
C THR A 172 -12.75 -8.29 -10.85
N SER A 173 -12.34 -7.90 -9.65
CA SER A 173 -12.88 -6.74 -8.95
C SER A 173 -11.79 -5.91 -8.29
N LEU A 174 -11.97 -4.59 -8.30
CA LEU A 174 -11.13 -3.66 -7.56
C LEU A 174 -11.75 -3.48 -6.17
N ASP A 175 -11.21 -4.19 -5.19
CA ASP A 175 -11.71 -4.19 -3.80
C ASP A 175 -11.50 -2.81 -3.16
N ASP A 176 -10.26 -2.32 -3.25
CA ASP A 176 -9.84 -1.13 -2.54
C ASP A 176 -8.81 -0.33 -3.33
N LEU A 177 -8.92 0.98 -3.22
CA LEU A 177 -7.95 1.94 -3.71
C LEU A 177 -7.94 3.14 -2.79
N LYS A 178 -6.85 3.28 -2.02
CA LYS A 178 -6.73 4.33 -1.01
C LYS A 178 -5.37 4.99 -1.07
N MET A 179 -5.37 6.31 -0.92
CA MET A 179 -4.15 7.07 -0.73
C MET A 179 -3.70 6.94 0.72
N ASN A 180 -2.58 6.24 0.91
CA ASN A 180 -2.01 5.99 2.23
C ASN A 180 -0.92 7.00 2.60
N GLU A 181 -0.33 7.65 1.60
CA GLU A 181 0.77 8.56 1.81
C GLU A 181 0.63 9.81 0.95
N PHE A 182 0.79 10.97 1.60
CA PHE A 182 0.77 12.30 1.00
C PHE A 182 1.68 13.21 1.82
N GLY A 183 2.84 13.58 1.29
CA GLY A 183 3.84 14.32 2.04
C GLY A 183 5.00 14.81 1.19
N ALA A 184 6.04 15.30 1.88
CA ALA A 184 7.16 16.02 1.26
C ALA A 184 6.65 17.09 0.28
N ILE A 185 5.78 17.96 0.80
CA ILE A 185 5.12 19.00 0.02
C ILE A 185 6.06 20.18 -0.15
N GLU A 186 6.22 20.61 -1.39
CA GLU A 186 6.93 21.84 -1.74
C GLU A 186 5.94 22.82 -2.38
N VAL A 187 6.06 24.09 -2.00
CA VAL A 187 5.18 25.14 -2.49
C VAL A 187 6.03 26.19 -3.19
N GLU A 188 5.72 26.43 -4.45
CA GLU A 188 6.33 27.47 -5.28
C GLU A 188 5.33 28.61 -5.52
N LEU A 189 5.80 29.82 -5.26
CA LEU A 189 5.10 31.07 -5.53
C LEU A 189 6.05 31.96 -6.35
N ASN A 190 5.71 32.19 -7.62
CA ASN A 190 6.61 32.79 -8.63
C ASN A 190 7.22 34.15 -8.21
N LYS A 191 6.54 34.94 -7.37
CA LYS A 191 6.95 36.31 -7.00
C LYS A 191 7.41 36.47 -5.56
N PHE A 192 7.67 35.39 -4.82
CA PHE A 192 7.93 35.47 -3.39
C PHE A 192 9.23 34.83 -2.90
N SER A 193 10.27 35.64 -2.70
CA SER A 193 11.45 35.27 -1.90
C SER A 193 11.33 35.62 -0.40
N LYS A 194 10.32 36.42 0.01
CA LYS A 194 10.29 37.05 1.35
C LYS A 194 9.13 36.64 2.27
N VAL A 195 8.26 35.70 1.89
CA VAL A 195 7.06 35.35 2.70
C VAL A 195 7.06 33.87 3.12
N LYS A 196 8.24 33.37 3.49
CA LYS A 196 8.45 32.01 3.98
C LYS A 196 7.48 31.61 5.10
N ILE A 197 7.20 32.53 6.04
CA ILE A 197 6.29 32.28 7.18
C ILE A 197 4.86 31.93 6.74
N VAL A 198 4.37 32.49 5.63
CA VAL A 198 3.01 32.17 5.15
C VAL A 198 3.02 30.91 4.31
N ALA A 199 4.07 30.70 3.51
CA ALA A 199 4.26 29.46 2.78
C ALA A 199 4.33 28.25 3.74
N ASP A 200 5.14 28.33 4.80
CA ASP A 200 5.27 27.26 5.81
C ASP A 200 3.91 26.96 6.47
N LYS A 201 3.16 27.99 6.88
CA LYS A 201 1.82 27.81 7.45
C LYS A 201 0.80 27.24 6.46
N PHE A 202 0.93 27.59 5.19
CA PHE A 202 0.09 27.05 4.14
C PHE A 202 0.44 25.59 3.85
N VAL A 203 1.71 25.22 3.85
CA VAL A 203 2.18 23.83 3.75
C VAL A 203 1.68 23.02 4.95
N ASP A 204 1.90 23.50 6.17
CA ASP A 204 1.39 22.84 7.39
C ASP A 204 -0.12 22.65 7.31
N TRP A 205 -0.84 23.70 6.88
CA TRP A 205 -2.27 23.58 6.66
C TRP A 205 -2.59 22.55 5.59
N LEU A 206 -1.93 22.58 4.43
CA LEU A 206 -2.18 21.66 3.32
C LEU A 206 -1.83 20.22 3.67
N VAL A 207 -0.83 19.95 4.50
CA VAL A 207 -0.54 18.59 5.02
C VAL A 207 -1.66 18.15 5.96
N ASN A 208 -2.03 19.00 6.92
CA ASN A 208 -3.01 18.65 7.97
C ASN A 208 -4.47 18.68 7.48
N HIS A 209 -4.73 19.36 6.39
CA HIS A 209 -6.03 19.50 5.73
C HIS A 209 -5.90 19.15 4.26
N PHE A 210 -4.97 18.26 3.88
CA PHE A 210 -5.01 17.70 2.54
C PHE A 210 -6.36 17.00 2.45
N ASP A 211 -7.29 17.71 1.83
CA ASP A 211 -8.69 17.56 2.17
C ASP A 211 -9.11 16.15 1.78
N ASP A 212 -10.03 15.59 2.55
CA ASP A 212 -10.73 14.39 2.17
C ASP A 212 -11.25 14.51 0.73
N LYS A 213 -11.60 15.72 0.27
CA LYS A 213 -12.05 15.96 -1.10
C LYS A 213 -10.96 15.76 -2.16
N ILE A 214 -9.75 16.30 -1.97
CA ILE A 214 -8.68 16.16 -2.99
C ILE A 214 -8.28 14.69 -3.06
N ARG A 215 -8.07 14.07 -1.90
CA ARG A 215 -7.79 12.64 -1.79
C ARG A 215 -8.87 11.80 -2.48
N ARG A 216 -10.15 11.98 -2.11
CA ARG A 216 -11.27 11.23 -2.69
C ARG A 216 -11.41 11.48 -4.19
N ALA A 217 -11.16 12.69 -4.68
CA ALA A 217 -11.21 12.98 -6.11
C ALA A 217 -10.14 12.20 -6.89
N LEU A 218 -8.91 12.16 -6.36
CA LEU A 218 -7.81 11.37 -6.94
C LEU A 218 -8.11 9.87 -6.91
N GLU A 219 -8.53 9.36 -5.75
CA GLU A 219 -8.92 7.96 -5.57
C GLU A 219 -10.05 7.57 -6.52
N THR A 220 -11.10 8.40 -6.64
CA THR A 220 -12.23 8.15 -7.52
C THR A 220 -11.82 8.09 -8.98
N GLN A 221 -10.98 9.04 -9.42
CA GLN A 221 -10.53 9.10 -10.81
C GLN A 221 -9.64 7.90 -11.16
N LEU A 222 -8.71 7.55 -10.26
CA LEU A 222 -7.82 6.42 -10.47
C LEU A 222 -8.58 5.08 -10.40
N LYS A 223 -9.53 4.95 -9.46
CA LYS A 223 -10.44 3.80 -9.34
C LYS A 223 -11.22 3.58 -10.62
N SER A 224 -11.83 4.65 -11.15
CA SER A 224 -12.59 4.61 -12.41
C SER A 224 -11.71 4.15 -13.57
N ALA A 225 -10.48 4.67 -13.71
CA ALA A 225 -9.56 4.25 -14.76
C ALA A 225 -9.20 2.76 -14.65
N LEU A 226 -8.84 2.29 -13.46
CA LEU A 226 -8.49 0.89 -13.23
C LEU A 226 -9.68 -0.04 -13.48
N GLU A 227 -10.87 0.25 -12.94
CA GLU A 227 -12.08 -0.56 -13.18
C GLU A 227 -12.41 -0.68 -14.67
N LYS A 228 -12.22 0.39 -15.44
CA LYS A 228 -12.46 0.36 -16.90
C LYS A 228 -11.47 -0.54 -17.63
N VAL A 229 -10.22 -0.59 -17.17
CA VAL A 229 -9.22 -1.50 -17.74
C VAL A 229 -9.49 -2.94 -17.32
N LEU A 230 -9.80 -3.18 -16.04
CA LEU A 230 -10.12 -4.52 -15.52
C LEU A 230 -11.31 -5.15 -16.24
N LYS A 231 -12.35 -4.37 -16.56
CA LYS A 231 -13.52 -4.87 -17.32
C LYS A 231 -13.24 -5.23 -18.78
N LYS A 232 -12.20 -4.63 -19.38
CA LYS A 232 -11.84 -4.85 -20.80
C LYS A 232 -10.81 -5.94 -20.99
N GLN A 233 -10.10 -6.31 -19.92
CA GLN A 233 -8.96 -7.22 -19.98
C GLN A 233 -9.33 -8.53 -19.32
N ASP A 234 -9.08 -9.63 -20.02
CA ASP A 234 -9.13 -10.96 -19.41
C ASP A 234 -7.84 -11.19 -18.61
N LEU A 235 -7.79 -10.59 -17.41
CA LEU A 235 -6.65 -10.78 -16.50
C LEU A 235 -6.57 -12.21 -15.96
N CYS A 236 -7.63 -13.00 -16.11
CA CYS A 236 -7.70 -14.37 -15.62
C CYS A 236 -6.87 -15.33 -16.47
N SER A 237 -6.61 -14.96 -17.73
CA SER A 237 -5.64 -15.65 -18.59
C SER A 237 -4.20 -15.66 -18.03
N PHE A 238 -3.86 -14.76 -17.10
CA PHE A 238 -2.55 -14.74 -16.45
C PHE A 238 -2.46 -15.61 -15.20
N LEU A 239 -3.60 -16.13 -14.70
CA LEU A 239 -3.67 -16.98 -13.50
C LEU A 239 -3.89 -18.47 -13.84
N LYS A 240 -4.10 -18.80 -15.12
CA LYS A 240 -4.20 -20.18 -15.64
C LYS A 240 -2.84 -20.60 -16.20
#